data_AF-A0A7S2QNW2-F1
#
_entry.id   AF-A0A7S2QNW2-F1
#
_cell.length_a   1.000
_cell.length_b   1.000
_cell.length_c   1.000
_cell.angle_alpha   90.00
_cell.angle_beta   90.00
_cell.angle_gamma   90.00
#
_symmetry.space_group_name_H-M   'P 1'
#
loop_
_entity.id
_entity.type
_entity.pdbx_description
1 polymer ?
#
loop_
_entity_poly.entity_id
_entity_poly.type
_entity_poly.pdbx_seq_one_letter_code
_entity_poly.pdbx_strand_id
1 'polypeptide(L)'
;EAVGGACNPWRLIVLLAVSAVGVRGGLFSAYTQTLQDKECTCNCCIRQPRRPTEASENAIFKCAMPPEGDHAGDFRGCSPRCTVVNDLVFLASSTIETDRFCFYHCQPTAGGSWSARSAAISNQER
;
A
#
# COMPACT_ATOMS: atom_id res chain seq x y z
N GLU A 1 36.65 7.84 67.77
CA GLU A 1 35.73 6.88 67.13
C GLU A 1 36.34 6.45 65.81
N ALA A 2 36.50 5.14 65.62
CA ALA A 2 37.11 4.54 64.44
C ALA A 2 36.02 4.20 63.43
N VAL A 3 36.19 4.56 62.15
CA VAL A 3 35.67 3.76 61.03
C VAL A 3 36.65 3.87 59.87
N GLY A 4 37.54 2.89 59.79
CA GLY A 4 38.17 2.52 58.52
C GLY A 4 37.11 1.85 57.64
N GLY A 5 36.85 2.43 56.47
CA GLY A 5 35.95 1.87 55.47
C GLY A 5 36.75 1.30 54.31
N ALA A 6 36.97 -0.02 54.32
CA ALA A 6 37.61 -0.74 53.24
C ALA A 6 36.83 -0.59 51.91
N CYS A 7 37.55 -0.24 50.85
CA CYS A 7 37.04 -0.14 49.49
C CYS A 7 36.73 -1.57 48.98
N ASN A 8 35.45 -1.94 48.93
CA ASN A 8 35.00 -3.27 48.51
C ASN A 8 34.83 -3.29 46.97
N PRO A 9 35.59 -4.10 46.21
CA PRO A 9 35.60 -4.07 44.74
C PRO A 9 34.29 -4.54 44.10
N TRP A 10 33.38 -5.14 44.88
CA TRP A 10 32.11 -5.68 44.36
C TRP A 10 31.09 -4.58 43.95
N ARG A 11 31.23 -3.35 44.45
CA ARG A 11 30.27 -2.28 44.10
C ARG A 11 30.46 -1.68 42.71
N LEU A 12 31.59 -1.96 42.03
CA LEU A 12 31.84 -1.49 40.67
C LEU A 12 31.15 -2.34 39.59
N ILE A 13 30.78 -3.59 39.89
CA ILE A 13 30.22 -4.50 38.88
C ILE A 13 28.73 -4.24 38.64
N VAL A 14 28.00 -3.69 39.61
CA VAL A 14 26.54 -3.50 39.50
C VAL A 14 26.17 -2.29 38.62
N LEU A 15 27.06 -1.31 38.46
CA LEU A 15 26.78 -0.11 37.67
C LEU A 15 26.95 -0.30 36.15
N LEU A 16 27.55 -1.40 35.68
CA LEU A 16 27.72 -1.69 34.25
C LEU A 16 26.62 -2.57 33.64
N ALA A 17 25.68 -3.09 34.45
CA ALA A 17 24.66 -4.03 33.97
C ALA A 17 23.37 -3.36 33.44
N VAL A 18 23.22 -2.03 33.53
CA VAL A 18 21.94 -1.33 33.22
C VAL A 18 21.89 -0.74 31.80
N SER A 19 22.98 -0.70 31.05
CA SER A 19 23.00 -0.03 29.73
C SER A 19 22.69 -0.91 28.52
N ALA A 20 22.25 -2.16 28.69
CA ALA A 20 21.80 -3.00 27.60
C ALA A 20 20.29 -2.84 27.31
N VAL A 21 19.77 -1.62 27.33
CA VAL A 21 18.49 -1.34 26.68
C VAL A 21 18.78 -1.33 25.19
N GLY A 22 18.59 -2.49 24.55
CA GLY A 22 18.76 -2.65 23.10
C GLY A 22 17.88 -1.64 22.37
N VAL A 23 18.52 -0.61 21.82
CA VAL A 23 17.89 0.36 20.92
C VAL A 23 17.54 -0.40 19.63
N ARG A 24 16.34 -0.95 19.57
CA ARG A 24 15.77 -1.53 18.35
C ARG A 24 15.35 -0.40 17.41
N GLY A 25 16.32 0.17 16.69
CA GLY A 25 16.09 1.13 15.62
C GLY A 25 17.21 2.18 15.52
N GLY A 26 18.28 1.87 14.78
CA GLY A 26 19.35 2.82 14.47
C GLY A 26 18.97 3.83 13.38
N LEU A 27 19.84 4.83 13.18
CA LEU A 27 19.74 5.96 12.24
C LEU A 27 19.38 5.60 10.78
N PHE A 28 19.45 4.31 10.43
CA PHE A 28 19.19 3.77 9.09
C PHE A 28 17.81 3.10 8.95
N SER A 29 16.93 3.17 9.96
CA SER A 29 15.58 2.57 9.93
C SER A 29 14.74 3.02 8.74
N ALA A 30 14.93 4.26 8.27
CA ALA A 30 14.25 4.78 7.08
C ALA A 30 14.72 4.13 5.76
N TYR A 31 15.96 3.63 5.69
CA TYR A 31 16.49 2.99 4.48
C TYR A 31 16.00 1.53 4.33
N THR A 32 15.57 0.91 5.43
CA THR A 32 15.10 -0.48 5.46
C THR A 32 13.58 -0.61 5.42
N GLN A 33 12.86 0.38 4.86
CA GLN A 33 11.42 0.23 4.66
C GLN A 33 11.16 -0.83 3.59
N THR A 34 10.78 -2.03 4.03
CA THR A 34 10.34 -3.10 3.12
C THR A 34 8.88 -2.87 2.76
N LEU A 35 8.60 -2.78 1.46
CA LEU A 35 7.22 -2.78 0.96
C LEU A 35 6.62 -4.16 1.25
N GLN A 36 5.78 -4.24 2.27
CA GLN A 36 5.15 -5.50 2.69
C GLN A 36 3.98 -5.88 1.78
N ASP A 37 3.30 -4.88 1.20
CA ASP A 37 2.18 -5.10 0.30
C ASP A 37 2.63 -5.29 -1.15
N LYS A 38 1.89 -6.10 -1.90
CA LYS A 38 2.11 -6.32 -3.33
C LYS A 38 1.98 -5.03 -4.13
N GLU A 39 2.66 -4.98 -5.28
CA GLU A 39 2.53 -3.87 -6.24
C GLU A 39 1.09 -3.75 -6.77
N CYS A 40 0.62 -2.53 -6.94
CA CYS A 40 -0.69 -2.24 -7.51
C CYS A 40 -0.72 -2.59 -9.01
N THR A 41 -1.71 -3.40 -9.43
CA THR A 41 -1.90 -3.74 -10.85
C THR A 41 -3.37 -3.65 -11.25
N CYS A 42 -3.64 -3.27 -12.51
CA CYS A 42 -5.02 -3.17 -13.03
C CYS A 42 -5.74 -4.52 -13.18
N ASN A 43 -5.03 -5.65 -13.05
CA ASN A 43 -5.60 -6.98 -13.15
C ASN A 43 -6.61 -7.29 -12.04
N CYS A 44 -6.51 -6.57 -10.92
CA CYS A 44 -7.41 -6.68 -9.78
C CYS A 44 -8.65 -5.80 -9.90
N CYS A 45 -8.74 -4.95 -10.92
CA CYS A 45 -9.83 -4.01 -11.09
C CYS A 45 -10.90 -4.59 -12.01
N ILE A 46 -12.16 -4.33 -11.70
CA ILE A 46 -13.31 -4.70 -12.53
C ILE A 46 -14.02 -3.45 -13.04
N ARG A 47 -14.69 -3.60 -14.20
CA ARG A 47 -15.55 -2.55 -14.75
C ARG A 47 -16.83 -2.47 -13.92
N GLN A 48 -17.12 -1.29 -13.39
CA GLN A 48 -18.33 -1.00 -12.64
C GLN A 48 -19.03 0.25 -13.22
N PRO A 49 -20.38 0.30 -13.18
CA PRO A 49 -21.10 1.51 -13.56
C PRO A 49 -20.78 2.65 -12.58
N ARG A 50 -20.68 3.86 -13.09
CA ARG A 50 -20.61 5.07 -12.25
C ARG A 50 -21.96 5.29 -11.56
N ARG A 51 -21.93 5.91 -10.38
CA ARG A 51 -23.16 6.36 -9.73
C ARG A 51 -23.82 7.44 -10.59
N PRO A 52 -25.15 7.60 -10.55
CA PRO A 52 -25.85 8.60 -11.38
C PRO A 52 -25.33 10.03 -11.21
N THR A 53 -24.86 10.39 -10.01
CA THR A 53 -24.26 11.69 -9.71
C THR A 53 -22.81 11.85 -10.20
N GLU A 54 -22.13 10.75 -10.54
CA GLU A 54 -20.76 10.71 -11.05
C GLU A 54 -20.72 10.46 -12.57
N ALA A 55 -21.85 10.04 -13.16
CA ALA A 55 -21.95 9.75 -14.58
C ALA A 55 -21.98 11.06 -15.38
N SER A 56 -21.03 11.19 -16.31
CA SER A 56 -21.08 12.20 -17.37
C SER A 56 -21.51 11.52 -18.66
N GLU A 57 -22.03 12.29 -19.61
CA GLU A 57 -22.56 11.81 -20.90
C GLU A 57 -21.54 10.92 -21.66
N ASN A 58 -20.25 11.15 -21.44
CA ASN A 58 -19.15 10.43 -22.11
C ASN A 58 -18.45 9.37 -21.23
N ALA A 59 -18.89 9.18 -19.98
CA ALA A 59 -18.13 8.41 -18.99
C ALA A 59 -19.07 7.65 -18.03
N ILE A 60 -19.72 6.61 -18.52
CA ILE A 60 -20.70 5.80 -17.79
C ILE A 60 -20.04 4.75 -16.88
N PHE A 61 -18.84 4.28 -17.22
CA PHE A 61 -18.15 3.19 -16.50
C PHE A 61 -16.81 3.61 -15.94
N LYS A 62 -16.47 3.07 -14.76
CA LYS A 62 -15.18 3.21 -14.08
C LYS A 62 -14.58 1.85 -13.72
N CYS A 63 -13.30 1.85 -13.39
CA CYS A 63 -12.64 0.70 -12.76
C CYS A 63 -12.73 0.84 -11.24
N ALA A 64 -13.01 -0.26 -10.57
CA ALA A 64 -13.10 -0.35 -9.11
C ALA A 64 -12.60 -1.72 -8.64
N MET A 65 -12.29 -1.83 -7.35
CA MET A 65 -12.05 -3.13 -6.72
C MET A 65 -13.35 -3.96 -6.74
N PRO A 66 -13.28 -5.29 -6.93
CA PRO A 66 -14.44 -6.16 -6.75
C PRO A 66 -15.07 -5.97 -5.37
N PRO A 67 -16.42 -5.97 -5.29
CA PRO A 67 -17.08 -5.90 -4.00
C PRO A 67 -16.76 -7.15 -3.15
N GLU A 68 -16.84 -7.00 -1.83
CA GLU A 68 -16.65 -8.12 -0.91
C GLU A 68 -17.65 -9.25 -1.24
N GLY A 69 -17.13 -10.47 -1.42
CA GLY A 69 -17.92 -11.64 -1.81
C GLY A 69 -17.89 -11.99 -3.30
N ASP A 70 -17.26 -11.16 -4.16
CA ASP A 70 -16.96 -11.56 -5.54
C ASP A 70 -15.69 -12.42 -5.60
N HIS A 71 -15.86 -13.69 -5.92
CA HIS A 71 -14.76 -14.65 -6.05
C HIS A 71 -13.70 -14.24 -7.09
N ALA A 72 -14.03 -13.33 -8.02
CA ALA A 72 -13.10 -12.86 -9.03
C ALA A 72 -11.84 -12.20 -8.43
N GLY A 73 -11.95 -11.56 -7.25
CA GLY A 73 -10.82 -10.95 -6.54
C GLY A 73 -9.93 -11.96 -5.82
N ASP A 74 -10.55 -12.98 -5.21
CA ASP A 74 -9.87 -14.02 -4.42
C ASP A 74 -8.96 -14.88 -5.29
N PHE A 75 -9.42 -15.30 -6.47
CA PHE A 75 -8.64 -16.11 -7.40
C PHE A 75 -7.37 -15.40 -7.91
N ARG A 76 -7.37 -14.07 -7.91
CA ARG A 76 -6.25 -13.26 -8.41
C ARG A 76 -5.28 -12.84 -7.29
N GLY A 77 -5.57 -13.21 -6.04
CA GLY A 77 -4.74 -12.86 -4.88
C GLY A 77 -4.64 -11.35 -4.68
N CYS A 78 -5.72 -10.64 -4.99
CA CYS A 78 -5.83 -9.20 -4.89
C CYS A 78 -5.98 -8.77 -3.43
N SER A 79 -5.22 -7.76 -3.03
CA SER A 79 -5.27 -7.18 -1.69
C SER A 79 -6.05 -5.87 -1.72
N PRO A 80 -6.76 -5.48 -0.63
CA PRO A 80 -7.40 -4.18 -0.53
C PRO A 80 -6.39 -3.02 -0.49
N ARG A 81 -5.12 -3.30 -0.16
CA ARG A 81 -4.01 -2.36 -0.21
C ARG A 81 -2.86 -2.88 -1.05
N CYS A 82 -2.23 -1.97 -1.77
CA CYS A 82 -1.10 -2.28 -2.63
C CYS A 82 -0.10 -1.12 -2.62
N THR A 83 1.11 -1.40 -3.07
CA THR A 83 2.20 -0.43 -3.11
C THR A 83 2.36 0.15 -4.51
N VAL A 84 2.60 1.46 -4.56
CA VAL A 84 2.97 2.20 -5.76
C VAL A 84 4.35 2.82 -5.56
N VAL A 85 5.19 2.74 -6.58
CA VAL A 85 6.56 3.24 -6.55
C VAL A 85 6.68 4.35 -7.59
N ASN A 86 7.15 5.53 -7.17
CA ASN A 86 7.35 6.70 -8.03
C ASN A 86 6.10 7.14 -8.81
N ASP A 87 4.95 7.13 -8.15
CA ASP A 87 3.69 7.51 -8.78
C ASP A 87 3.49 9.04 -8.81
N LEU A 88 3.05 9.57 -9.97
CA LEU A 88 2.84 11.00 -10.18
C LEU A 88 1.50 11.51 -9.61
N VAL A 89 0.56 10.62 -9.36
CA VAL A 89 -0.76 10.93 -8.79
C VAL A 89 -0.71 10.87 -7.27
N PHE A 90 -0.03 9.85 -6.72
CA PHE A 90 0.07 9.61 -5.28
C PHE A 90 1.48 9.86 -4.74
N LEU A 91 1.91 11.13 -4.74
CA LEU A 91 3.25 11.55 -4.30
C LEU A 91 3.53 11.33 -2.80
N ALA A 92 2.49 11.31 -1.96
CA ALA A 92 2.63 11.37 -0.50
C ALA A 92 2.61 10.00 0.20
N SER A 93 2.27 8.92 -0.49
CA SER A 93 2.11 7.58 0.11
C SER A 93 2.58 6.48 -0.82
N SER A 94 3.44 5.59 -0.32
CA SER A 94 3.87 4.39 -1.04
C SER A 94 2.84 3.27 -1.01
N THR A 95 1.93 3.25 -0.03
CA THR A 95 0.85 2.27 0.09
C THR A 95 -0.49 2.98 -0.06
N ILE A 96 -1.32 2.50 -0.97
CA ILE A 96 -2.64 3.07 -1.27
C ILE A 96 -3.72 1.98 -1.26
N GLU A 97 -4.97 2.41 -1.16
CA GLU A 97 -6.11 1.52 -1.35
C GLU A 97 -6.23 1.15 -2.83
N THR A 98 -6.39 -0.16 -3.10
CA THR A 98 -6.46 -0.70 -4.46
C THR A 98 -7.64 -0.10 -5.24
N ASP A 99 -8.75 0.22 -4.57
CA ASP A 99 -9.89 0.88 -5.20
C ASP A 99 -9.54 2.28 -5.73
N ARG A 100 -8.75 3.06 -4.98
CA ARG A 100 -8.23 4.35 -5.45
C ARG A 100 -7.27 4.16 -6.61
N PHE A 101 -6.37 3.17 -6.54
CA PHE A 101 -5.48 2.87 -7.66
C PHE A 101 -6.28 2.54 -8.94
N CYS A 102 -7.29 1.67 -8.84
CA CYS A 102 -8.17 1.30 -9.94
C CYS A 102 -8.84 2.52 -10.57
N PHE A 103 -9.31 3.47 -9.76
CA PHE A 103 -9.99 4.66 -10.26
C PHE A 103 -9.06 5.63 -11.01
N TYR A 104 -7.85 5.85 -10.50
CA TYR A 104 -6.93 6.87 -11.05
C TYR A 104 -6.04 6.34 -12.19
N HIS A 105 -5.61 5.08 -12.14
CA HIS A 105 -4.62 4.54 -13.08
C HIS A 105 -5.21 3.64 -14.16
N CYS A 106 -6.36 3.01 -13.91
CA CYS A 106 -6.91 2.01 -14.81
C CYS A 106 -8.07 2.57 -15.65
N GLN A 107 -8.05 2.28 -16.95
CA GLN A 107 -9.15 2.59 -17.85
C GLN A 107 -9.95 1.32 -18.16
N PRO A 108 -11.28 1.37 -18.16
CA PRO A 108 -12.09 0.21 -18.51
C PRO A 108 -11.97 -0.07 -20.01
N THR A 109 -11.43 -1.22 -20.41
CA THR A 109 -11.26 -1.60 -21.84
C THR A 109 -12.17 -2.74 -22.29
N ALA A 110 -12.76 -2.63 -23.49
CA ALA A 110 -13.56 -3.68 -24.12
C ALA A 110 -12.64 -4.67 -24.86
N GLY A 111 -12.96 -5.97 -24.82
CA GLY A 111 -12.29 -6.96 -25.66
C GLY A 111 -12.64 -6.78 -27.15
N GLY A 112 -11.73 -7.15 -28.05
CA GLY A 112 -11.98 -7.17 -29.50
C GLY A 112 -11.69 -5.87 -30.25
N SER A 113 -10.97 -4.93 -29.64
CA SER A 113 -10.54 -3.69 -30.28
C SER A 113 -9.09 -3.76 -30.78
N TRP A 114 -8.78 -3.03 -31.86
CA TRP A 114 -7.43 -2.96 -32.44
C TRP A 114 -6.46 -2.07 -31.64
N SER A 115 -6.96 -1.28 -30.69
CA SER A 115 -6.14 -0.43 -29.81
C SER A 115 -6.75 -0.30 -28.41
N ALA A 116 -5.91 0.00 -27.41
CA ALA A 116 -6.37 0.28 -26.04
C ALA A 116 -7.32 1.48 -25.97
N ARG A 117 -7.09 2.50 -26.79
CA ARG A 117 -7.93 3.71 -26.84
C ARG A 117 -9.33 3.41 -27.39
N SER A 118 -9.41 2.67 -28.49
CA SER A 118 -10.70 2.28 -29.07
C SER A 118 -11.44 1.29 -28.17
N ALA A 119 -10.72 0.40 -27.47
CA ALA A 119 -11.29 -0.46 -26.45
C ALA A 119 -11.90 0.34 -25.29
N ALA A 120 -11.25 1.41 -24.86
CA ALA A 120 -11.74 2.26 -23.78
C ALA A 120 -13.00 3.05 -24.19
N ILE A 121 -13.03 3.60 -25.41
CA ILE A 121 -14.18 4.35 -25.94
C ILE A 121 -15.41 3.44 -26.09
N SER A 122 -15.26 2.29 -26.76
CA SER A 122 -16.36 1.34 -26.96
C SER A 122 -16.96 0.85 -25.64
N ASN A 123 -16.15 0.81 -24.58
CA ASN A 123 -16.59 0.41 -23.25
C ASN A 123 -17.47 1.43 -22.52
N GLN A 124 -17.52 2.68 -22.99
CA GLN A 124 -18.40 3.70 -22.44
C GLN A 124 -19.76 3.75 -23.13
N GLU A 125 -19.86 3.19 -24.35
CA GLU A 125 -21.05 3.28 -25.21
C GLU A 125 -22.09 2.18 -24.96
N ARG A 126 -21.82 1.24 -24.05
CA ARG A 126 -22.63 0.03 -23.81
C ARG A 126 -23.12 -0.10 -22.38
#